data_AF-A0A9E3NHB9-F1
#
_entry.id   AF-A0A9E3NHB9-F1
#
_cell.length_a   1.000
_cell.length_b   1.000
_cell.length_c   1.000
_cell.angle_alpha   90.00
_cell.angle_beta   90.00
_cell.angle_gamma   90.00
#
_symmetry.space_group_name_H-M   'P 1'
#
loop_
_entity.id
_entity.type
_entity.pdbx_description
1 polymer ?
#
loop_
_entity_poly.entity_id
_entity_poly.type
_entity_poly.pdbx_seq_one_letter_code
_entity_poly.pdbx_strand_id
1 'polypeptide(L)'
;MRFIVFIILLLELIQPQLAKSQVVDEIKAYVDSTEFIVNNGRKLLIEKINNKDYQKAKEIYEYLNQETQSKNYKAFSYNEHLFFNAIIKDWEKMLQLFKEYDVEKNHYNFPYSYPIGEVLFNNFTEQIDSIENNINKVEIANEDKDILILYLSLFEKDRNIEEYNKMLSAFHKNYNPTRYESFVKNYLPRKFTRVFFDISFGTNITFPTGKIKEEFTPNPPGFSVSIDFTLGKFYSSLYAMISDLESKNSFNAIVNSDTLFFKKNDGFQFSNVGLKTGYHLTKNTKIQLVPYVSISSNTLESTLYDSNKDGDEHKIISSFGYGFGSFAEFRILKFKNTGYYSSIGTSYLGLRVDGGYTVIANHKKGYSGNIPYVNFTLTWGFGALDF
;
A
#
# COMPACT_ATOMS: atom_id res chain seq x y z
N MET A 1 64.26 -49.23 -19.87
CA MET A 1 62.78 -49.08 -19.88
C MET A 1 62.25 -48.34 -18.65
N ARG A 2 62.59 -48.73 -17.41
CA ARG A 2 62.10 -48.07 -16.18
C ARG A 2 62.42 -46.57 -16.04
N PHE A 3 63.57 -46.11 -16.56
CA PHE A 3 63.98 -44.70 -16.48
C PHE A 3 63.19 -43.76 -17.42
N ILE A 4 62.81 -44.26 -18.59
CA ILE A 4 62.02 -43.51 -19.59
C ILE A 4 60.58 -43.33 -19.10
N VAL A 5 60.00 -44.37 -18.47
CA VAL A 5 58.67 -44.29 -17.85
C VAL A 5 58.64 -43.24 -16.73
N PHE A 6 59.72 -43.13 -15.95
CA PHE A 6 59.82 -42.14 -14.87
C PHE A 6 59.91 -40.70 -15.40
N ILE A 7 60.63 -40.47 -16.50
CA ILE A 7 60.72 -39.15 -17.16
C ILE A 7 59.39 -38.75 -17.79
N ILE A 8 58.66 -39.69 -18.40
CA ILE A 8 57.33 -39.43 -18.98
C ILE A 8 56.33 -39.07 -17.86
N LEU A 9 56.33 -39.80 -16.74
CA LEU A 9 55.51 -39.48 -15.56
C LEU A 9 55.86 -38.11 -14.92
N LEU A 10 57.14 -37.73 -14.90
CA LEU A 10 57.57 -36.42 -14.42
C LEU A 10 57.17 -35.28 -15.37
N LEU A 11 57.22 -35.51 -16.68
CA LEU A 11 56.77 -34.55 -17.70
C LEU A 11 55.25 -34.35 -17.64
N GLU A 12 54.47 -35.39 -17.38
CA GLU A 12 53.01 -35.30 -17.17
C GLU A 12 52.62 -34.54 -15.90
N LEU A 13 53.46 -34.56 -14.86
CA LEU A 13 53.24 -33.80 -13.61
C LEU A 13 53.53 -32.30 -13.73
N ILE A 14 54.36 -31.87 -14.70
CA ILE A 14 54.76 -30.45 -14.89
C ILE A 14 53.77 -29.70 -15.80
N GLN A 15 53.14 -30.37 -16.76
CA GLN A 15 52.15 -29.77 -17.68
C GLN A 15 50.96 -29.06 -16.99
N PRO A 16 50.32 -29.59 -15.93
CA PRO A 16 49.18 -28.92 -15.29
C PRO A 16 49.57 -27.66 -14.51
N GLN A 17 50.84 -27.49 -14.12
CA GLN A 17 51.32 -26.28 -13.42
C GLN A 17 51.59 -25.12 -14.40
N LEU A 18 52.15 -25.42 -15.57
CA LEU A 18 52.35 -24.44 -16.65
C LEU A 18 51.02 -23.92 -17.19
N ALA A 19 50.03 -24.80 -17.38
CA ALA A 19 48.68 -24.40 -17.80
C ALA A 19 47.99 -23.49 -16.78
N LYS A 20 48.15 -23.75 -15.47
CA LYS A 20 47.60 -22.88 -14.41
C LYS A 20 48.30 -21.51 -14.35
N SER A 21 49.61 -21.44 -14.54
CA SER A 21 50.33 -20.17 -14.61
C SER A 21 49.88 -19.35 -15.81
N GLN A 22 49.78 -19.97 -16.98
CA GLN A 22 49.33 -19.31 -18.20
C GLN A 22 47.92 -18.73 -18.05
N VAL A 23 46.97 -19.48 -17.48
CA VAL A 23 45.62 -18.97 -17.22
C VAL A 23 45.62 -17.82 -16.20
N VAL A 24 46.43 -17.91 -15.14
CA VAL A 24 46.55 -16.83 -14.15
C VAL A 24 47.15 -15.56 -14.77
N ASP A 25 48.14 -15.72 -15.64
CA ASP A 25 48.78 -14.59 -16.32
C ASP A 25 47.86 -14.01 -17.41
N GLU A 26 47.07 -14.83 -18.11
CA GLU A 26 45.99 -14.40 -18.99
C GLU A 26 44.91 -13.63 -18.22
N ILE A 27 44.50 -14.08 -17.03
CA ILE A 27 43.53 -13.37 -16.16
C ILE A 27 44.11 -12.03 -15.70
N LYS A 28 45.38 -11.98 -15.29
CA LYS A 28 46.02 -10.73 -14.84
C LYS A 28 46.25 -9.74 -15.97
N ALA A 29 46.52 -10.23 -17.18
CA ALA A 29 46.70 -9.43 -18.37
C ALA A 29 45.37 -9.04 -19.03
N TYR A 30 44.26 -9.69 -18.66
CA TYR A 30 42.93 -9.34 -19.14
C TYR A 30 42.51 -7.98 -18.58
N VAL A 31 42.65 -6.95 -19.40
CA VAL A 31 42.16 -5.60 -19.11
C VAL A 31 40.98 -5.33 -20.04
N ASP A 32 39.76 -5.38 -19.50
CA ASP A 32 38.58 -4.93 -20.24
C ASP A 32 38.52 -3.40 -20.21
N SER A 33 39.07 -2.76 -21.25
CA SER A 33 39.06 -1.30 -21.39
C SER A 33 37.64 -0.72 -21.48
N THR A 34 36.63 -1.55 -21.77
CA THR A 34 35.23 -1.13 -21.87
C THR A 34 34.72 -0.55 -20.55
N GLU A 35 35.06 -1.16 -19.41
CA GLU A 35 34.63 -0.68 -18.09
C GLU A 35 35.19 0.72 -17.80
N PHE A 36 36.47 0.94 -18.13
CA PHE A 36 37.11 2.24 -17.98
C PHE A 36 36.48 3.31 -18.88
N ILE A 37 36.19 2.96 -20.14
CA ILE A 37 35.51 3.84 -21.09
C ILE A 37 34.11 4.20 -20.59
N VAL A 38 33.32 3.21 -20.14
CA VAL A 38 31.98 3.42 -19.60
C VAL A 38 32.01 4.33 -18.38
N ASN A 39 32.93 4.10 -17.44
CA ASN A 39 33.03 4.92 -16.24
C ASN A 39 33.39 6.39 -16.52
N ASN A 40 34.38 6.62 -17.38
CA ASN A 40 34.78 7.99 -17.72
C ASN A 40 33.75 8.68 -18.62
N GLY A 41 33.16 7.94 -19.56
CA GLY A 41 32.09 8.46 -20.41
C GLY A 41 30.85 8.85 -19.59
N ARG A 42 30.46 8.04 -18.60
CA ARG A 42 29.33 8.38 -17.70
C ARG A 42 29.60 9.65 -16.89
N LYS A 43 30.82 9.86 -16.39
CA LYS A 43 31.22 11.11 -15.72
C LYS A 43 31.15 12.31 -16.67
N LEU A 44 31.73 12.16 -17.87
CA LEU A 44 31.74 13.22 -18.88
C LEU A 44 30.32 13.58 -19.33
N LEU A 45 29.45 12.58 -19.50
CA LEU A 45 28.04 12.78 -19.83
C LEU A 45 27.33 13.65 -18.78
N ILE A 46 27.53 13.35 -17.49
CA ILE A 46 26.97 14.16 -16.40
C ILE A 46 27.52 15.58 -16.38
N GLU A 47 28.82 15.75 -16.61
CA GLU A 47 29.42 17.09 -16.76
C GLU A 47 28.74 17.88 -17.88
N LYS A 48 28.48 17.26 -19.04
CA LYS A 48 27.80 17.93 -20.16
C LYS A 48 26.34 18.25 -19.89
N ILE A 49 25.61 17.35 -19.22
CA ILE A 49 24.22 17.62 -18.79
C ILE A 49 24.17 18.82 -17.84
N ASN A 50 25.04 18.86 -16.82
CA ASN A 50 25.07 19.96 -15.85
C ASN A 50 25.43 21.30 -16.50
N ASN A 51 26.26 21.27 -17.56
CA ASN A 51 26.60 22.44 -18.36
C ASN A 51 25.56 22.77 -19.45
N LYS A 52 24.43 22.05 -19.50
CA LYS A 52 23.37 22.18 -20.52
C LYS A 52 23.84 21.94 -21.96
N ASP A 53 24.95 21.24 -22.14
CA ASP A 53 25.47 20.81 -23.44
C ASP A 53 24.85 19.45 -23.82
N TYR A 54 23.56 19.49 -24.14
CA TYR A 54 22.78 18.28 -24.46
C TYR A 54 23.21 17.62 -25.76
N GLN A 55 23.74 18.39 -26.71
CA GLN A 55 24.26 17.83 -27.97
C GLN A 55 25.49 16.97 -27.70
N LYS A 56 26.46 17.47 -26.93
CA LYS A 56 27.64 16.67 -26.58
C LYS A 56 27.28 15.50 -25.68
N ALA A 57 26.34 15.68 -24.75
CA ALA A 57 25.84 14.58 -23.93
C ALA A 57 25.23 13.46 -24.79
N LYS A 58 24.48 13.80 -25.85
CA LYS A 58 23.92 12.83 -26.81
C LYS A 58 25.01 12.06 -27.55
N GLU A 59 26.05 12.74 -28.05
CA GLU A 59 27.19 12.07 -28.69
C GLU A 59 27.87 11.05 -27.75
N ILE A 60 28.09 11.42 -26.48
CA ILE A 60 28.69 10.53 -25.48
C ILE A 60 27.78 9.34 -25.20
N TYR A 61 26.48 9.58 -25.05
CA TYR A 61 25.48 8.54 -24.84
C TYR A 61 25.46 7.52 -25.98
N GLU A 62 25.43 7.99 -27.22
CA GLU A 62 25.45 7.13 -28.41
C GLU A 62 26.74 6.32 -28.50
N TYR A 63 27.89 6.96 -28.28
CA TYR A 63 29.19 6.29 -28.25
C TYR A 63 29.23 5.15 -27.22
N LEU A 64 28.79 5.41 -25.99
CA LEU A 64 28.79 4.39 -24.93
C LEU A 64 27.86 3.22 -25.23
N ASN A 65 26.72 3.46 -25.89
CA ASN A 65 25.84 2.37 -26.32
C ASN A 65 26.44 1.53 -27.45
N GLN A 66 27.16 2.17 -28.38
CA GLN A 66 27.87 1.46 -29.46
C GLN A 66 28.99 0.59 -28.89
N GLU A 67 29.81 1.14 -27.98
CA GLU A 67 30.91 0.40 -27.32
C GLU A 67 30.42 -0.83 -26.53
N THR A 68 29.18 -0.78 -26.04
CA THR A 68 28.57 -1.85 -25.23
C THR A 68 27.54 -2.70 -25.99
N GLN A 69 27.37 -2.48 -27.30
CA GLN A 69 26.32 -3.13 -28.08
C GLN A 69 26.50 -4.66 -28.13
N SER A 70 27.73 -5.13 -28.37
CA SER A 70 28.09 -6.55 -28.48
C SER A 70 28.52 -7.19 -27.15
N LYS A 71 28.44 -6.45 -26.04
CA LYS A 71 28.91 -6.87 -24.72
C LYS A 71 27.76 -7.46 -23.90
N ASN A 72 28.12 -8.31 -22.94
CA ASN A 72 27.16 -8.88 -21.97
C ASN A 72 26.60 -7.83 -21.01
N TYR A 73 27.30 -6.70 -20.84
CA TYR A 73 26.92 -5.59 -19.98
C TYR A 73 26.65 -4.33 -20.81
N LYS A 74 25.64 -3.56 -20.41
CA LYS A 74 25.28 -2.28 -21.03
C LYS A 74 25.87 -1.11 -20.26
N ALA A 75 26.10 -0.01 -20.98
CA ALA A 75 26.58 1.23 -20.39
C ALA A 75 25.54 1.91 -19.47
N PHE A 76 24.25 1.65 -19.64
CA PHE A 76 23.16 2.28 -18.91
C PHE A 76 22.07 1.28 -18.56
N SER A 77 21.39 1.53 -17.44
CA SER A 77 20.16 0.82 -17.09
C SER A 77 18.99 1.34 -17.92
N TYR A 78 17.91 0.56 -17.95
CA TYR A 78 16.66 0.95 -18.57
C TYR A 78 16.14 2.33 -18.09
N ASN A 79 16.16 2.58 -16.78
CA ASN A 79 15.68 3.86 -16.24
C ASN A 79 16.62 5.03 -16.61
N GLU A 80 17.94 4.80 -16.63
CA GLU A 80 18.90 5.80 -17.09
C GLU A 80 18.66 6.15 -18.57
N HIS A 81 18.34 5.16 -19.42
CA HIS A 81 17.91 5.40 -20.79
C HIS A 81 16.66 6.27 -20.87
N LEU A 82 15.62 5.97 -20.08
CA LEU A 82 14.38 6.75 -20.10
C LEU A 82 14.61 8.20 -19.66
N PHE A 83 15.30 8.42 -18.53
CA PHE A 83 15.57 9.78 -18.04
C PHE A 83 16.43 10.57 -19.02
N PHE A 84 17.51 9.97 -19.54
CA PHE A 84 18.38 10.66 -20.48
C PHE A 84 17.64 11.06 -21.76
N ASN A 85 16.94 10.13 -22.42
CA ASN A 85 16.23 10.42 -23.66
C ASN A 85 15.08 11.41 -23.45
N ALA A 86 14.44 11.43 -22.28
CA ALA A 86 13.46 12.47 -21.95
C ALA A 86 14.10 13.86 -21.81
N ILE A 87 15.26 13.98 -21.15
CA ILE A 87 16.00 15.25 -21.00
C ILE A 87 16.39 15.83 -22.37
N ILE A 88 16.94 14.99 -23.26
CA ILE A 88 17.34 15.42 -24.60
C ILE A 88 16.19 15.45 -25.61
N LYS A 89 14.96 15.12 -25.17
CA LYS A 89 13.73 15.14 -25.98
C LYS A 89 13.79 14.21 -27.20
N ASP A 90 14.46 13.08 -27.06
CA ASP A 90 14.56 12.04 -28.08
C ASP A 90 13.38 11.06 -27.96
N TRP A 91 12.23 11.51 -28.49
CA TRP A 91 10.97 10.76 -28.38
C TRP A 91 10.99 9.46 -29.17
N GLU A 92 11.69 9.42 -30.29
CA GLU A 92 11.83 8.19 -31.08
C GLU A 92 12.52 7.10 -30.24
N LYS A 93 13.65 7.42 -29.59
CA LYS A 93 14.36 6.47 -28.74
C LYS A 93 13.55 6.07 -27.50
N MET A 94 12.85 7.03 -26.87
CA MET A 94 11.92 6.74 -25.76
C MET A 94 10.83 5.74 -26.15
N LEU A 95 10.15 6.00 -27.27
CA LEU A 95 9.08 5.12 -27.76
C LEU A 95 9.61 3.75 -28.17
N GLN A 96 10.84 3.68 -28.69
CA GLN A 96 11.49 2.40 -28.98
C GLN A 96 11.73 1.59 -27.69
N LEU A 97 12.25 2.24 -26.64
CA LEU A 97 12.45 1.59 -25.32
C LEU A 97 11.13 1.06 -24.75
N PHE A 98 10.02 1.80 -24.91
CA PHE A 98 8.70 1.32 -24.49
C PHE A 98 8.23 0.09 -25.28
N LYS A 99 8.46 0.04 -26.59
CA LYS A 99 8.12 -1.13 -27.42
C LYS A 99 8.95 -2.35 -27.04
N GLU A 100 10.23 -2.14 -26.78
CA GLU A 100 11.23 -3.20 -26.53
C GLU A 100 11.43 -3.51 -25.05
N TYR A 101 10.49 -3.11 -24.18
CA TYR A 101 10.62 -3.23 -22.72
C TYR A 101 11.07 -4.63 -22.26
N ASP A 102 10.50 -5.71 -22.80
CA ASP A 102 10.85 -7.07 -22.38
C ASP A 102 12.29 -7.48 -22.75
N VAL A 103 12.82 -6.91 -23.83
CA VAL A 103 14.21 -7.09 -24.26
C VAL A 103 15.13 -6.25 -23.37
N GLU A 104 14.77 -4.99 -23.15
CA GLU A 104 15.68 -4.01 -22.52
C GLU A 104 15.74 -4.11 -20.99
N LYS A 105 14.68 -4.57 -20.32
CA LYS A 105 14.61 -4.58 -18.84
C LYS A 105 15.59 -5.53 -18.16
N ASN A 106 16.01 -6.58 -18.87
CA ASN A 106 16.83 -7.68 -18.29
C ASN A 106 18.32 -7.49 -18.54
N HIS A 107 18.74 -6.39 -19.16
CA HIS A 107 20.16 -6.12 -19.37
C HIS A 107 20.85 -5.76 -18.06
N TYR A 108 22.02 -6.37 -17.84
CA TYR A 108 22.88 -6.02 -16.71
C TYR A 108 23.76 -4.82 -17.08
N ASN A 109 23.90 -3.88 -16.16
CA ASN A 109 24.89 -2.81 -16.28
C ASN A 109 26.28 -3.34 -15.93
N PHE A 110 27.32 -2.64 -16.39
CA PHE A 110 28.67 -2.91 -15.94
C PHE A 110 28.75 -2.86 -14.40
N PRO A 111 29.34 -3.89 -13.76
CA PRO A 111 29.61 -3.83 -12.32
C PRO A 111 30.49 -2.62 -12.02
N TYR A 112 30.22 -1.93 -10.90
CA TYR A 112 30.96 -0.73 -10.48
C TYR A 112 30.89 0.48 -11.43
N SER A 113 29.90 0.53 -12.33
CA SER A 113 29.68 1.72 -13.16
C SER A 113 29.43 2.98 -12.31
N TYR A 114 29.95 4.13 -12.74
CA TYR A 114 29.79 5.41 -12.07
C TYR A 114 28.29 5.74 -11.94
N PRO A 115 27.75 5.94 -10.72
CA PRO A 115 26.31 6.09 -10.55
C PRO A 115 25.84 7.44 -11.11
N ILE A 116 24.92 7.41 -12.09
CA ILE A 116 24.36 8.63 -12.70
C ILE A 116 22.85 8.75 -12.52
N GLY A 117 22.18 7.69 -12.06
CA GLY A 117 20.72 7.62 -11.98
C GLY A 117 20.07 8.77 -11.21
N GLU A 118 20.61 9.14 -10.04
CA GLU A 118 20.08 10.26 -9.24
C GLU A 118 20.23 11.60 -9.96
N VAL A 119 21.38 11.86 -10.58
CA VAL A 119 21.62 13.11 -11.31
C VAL A 119 20.71 13.24 -12.52
N LEU A 120 20.52 12.14 -13.28
CA LEU A 120 19.58 12.09 -14.39
C LEU A 120 18.13 12.28 -13.91
N PHE A 121 17.73 11.62 -12.83
CA PHE A 121 16.40 11.75 -12.26
C PHE A 121 16.09 13.19 -11.82
N ASN A 122 17.03 13.86 -11.15
CA ASN A 122 16.88 15.25 -10.72
C ASN A 122 16.77 16.19 -11.93
N ASN A 123 17.65 16.05 -12.93
CA ASN A 123 17.59 16.85 -14.16
C ASN A 123 16.29 16.63 -14.95
N PHE A 124 15.78 15.40 -14.96
CA PHE A 124 14.51 15.05 -15.61
C PHE A 124 13.31 15.68 -14.87
N THR A 125 13.24 15.53 -13.55
CA THR A 125 12.13 16.06 -12.74
C THR A 125 12.10 17.58 -12.68
N GLU A 126 13.26 18.25 -12.72
CA GLU A 126 13.34 19.71 -12.83
C GLU A 126 12.81 20.25 -14.17
N GLN A 127 12.77 19.42 -15.21
CA GLN A 127 12.38 19.81 -16.56
C GLN A 127 11.03 19.24 -16.99
N ILE A 128 10.27 18.62 -16.09
CA ILE A 128 9.07 17.87 -16.43
C ILE A 128 8.03 18.70 -17.20
N ASP A 129 7.76 19.93 -16.77
CA ASP A 129 6.83 20.84 -17.44
C ASP A 129 7.32 21.21 -18.85
N SER A 130 8.63 21.39 -19.03
CA SER A 130 9.25 21.71 -20.33
C SER A 130 9.20 20.53 -21.29
N ILE A 131 9.38 19.32 -20.76
CA ILE A 131 9.29 18.04 -21.48
C ILE A 131 7.85 17.81 -21.93
N GLU A 132 6.88 17.94 -21.03
CA GLU A 132 5.45 17.82 -21.34
C GLU A 132 5.01 18.82 -22.42
N ASN A 133 5.38 20.10 -22.25
CA ASN A 133 5.10 21.14 -23.25
C ASN A 133 5.72 20.84 -24.62
N ASN A 134 6.86 20.15 -24.66
CA ASN A 134 7.47 19.75 -25.93
C ASN A 134 6.71 18.57 -26.58
N ILE A 135 6.32 17.56 -25.80
CA ILE A 135 5.50 16.43 -26.26
C ILE A 135 4.16 16.94 -26.83
N ASN A 136 3.55 17.92 -26.18
CA ASN A 136 2.28 18.49 -26.65
C ASN A 136 2.43 19.19 -28.02
N LYS A 137 3.59 19.80 -28.29
CA LYS A 137 3.88 20.52 -29.54
C LYS A 137 4.40 19.64 -30.67
N VAL A 138 5.05 18.51 -30.36
CA VAL A 138 5.61 17.65 -31.40
C VAL A 138 4.50 16.92 -32.16
N GLU A 139 4.69 16.76 -33.46
CA GLU A 139 3.77 16.05 -34.34
C GLU A 139 4.15 14.57 -34.37
N ILE A 140 3.56 13.80 -33.46
CA ILE A 140 3.66 12.34 -33.36
C ILE A 140 2.26 11.74 -33.24
N ALA A 141 2.15 10.42 -33.43
CA ALA A 141 0.86 9.73 -33.32
C ALA A 141 0.22 9.93 -31.93
N ASN A 142 -1.11 9.95 -31.87
CA ASN A 142 -1.82 10.17 -30.60
C ASN A 142 -1.51 9.09 -29.55
N GLU A 143 -1.40 7.81 -29.94
CA GLU A 143 -0.99 6.73 -29.03
C GLU A 143 0.38 7.02 -28.40
N ASP A 144 1.32 7.53 -29.20
CA ASP A 144 2.70 7.84 -28.78
C ASP A 144 2.74 9.02 -27.81
N LYS A 145 1.94 10.05 -28.12
CA LYS A 145 1.77 11.19 -27.25
C LYS A 145 1.16 10.77 -25.92
N ASP A 146 0.09 9.99 -25.95
CA ASP A 146 -0.64 9.57 -24.75
C ASP A 146 0.21 8.65 -23.85
N ILE A 147 1.04 7.75 -24.39
CA ILE A 147 1.93 6.92 -23.56
C ILE A 147 3.07 7.72 -22.93
N LEU A 148 3.63 8.71 -23.65
CA LEU A 148 4.65 9.61 -23.11
C LEU A 148 4.09 10.45 -21.96
N ILE A 149 2.92 11.05 -22.17
CA ILE A 149 2.23 11.85 -21.15
C ILE A 149 1.83 10.98 -19.95
N LEU A 150 1.34 9.76 -20.18
CA LEU A 150 1.06 8.80 -19.11
C LEU A 150 2.33 8.46 -18.30
N TYR A 151 3.48 8.27 -18.96
CA TYR A 151 4.76 8.05 -18.28
C TYR A 151 5.18 9.28 -17.45
N LEU A 152 5.05 10.50 -17.98
CA LEU A 152 5.42 11.73 -17.26
C LEU A 152 4.57 11.96 -16.01
N SER A 153 3.27 11.66 -16.06
CA SER A 153 2.38 11.84 -14.90
C SER A 153 2.82 11.05 -13.66
N LEU A 154 3.71 10.06 -13.80
CA LEU A 154 4.33 9.38 -12.67
C LEU A 154 5.29 10.27 -11.88
N PHE A 155 5.79 11.38 -12.42
CA PHE A 155 6.89 12.14 -11.83
C PHE A 155 6.53 13.58 -11.45
N GLU A 156 5.26 13.96 -11.61
CA GLU A 156 4.75 15.25 -11.16
C GLU A 156 4.87 15.42 -9.65
N LYS A 157 5.28 16.62 -9.20
CA LYS A 157 5.48 16.94 -7.77
C LYS A 157 4.21 16.76 -6.93
N ASP A 158 3.05 17.07 -7.51
CA ASP A 158 1.73 16.95 -6.87
C ASP A 158 0.91 15.83 -7.52
N ARG A 159 1.52 14.64 -7.68
CA ARG A 159 0.93 13.50 -8.40
C ARG A 159 -0.55 13.26 -8.03
N ASN A 160 -1.45 13.53 -8.97
CA ASN A 160 -2.86 13.24 -8.82
C ASN A 160 -3.15 11.79 -9.24
N ILE A 161 -3.29 10.90 -8.26
CA ILE A 161 -3.56 9.47 -8.52
C ILE A 161 -4.86 9.23 -9.28
N GLU A 162 -5.91 10.03 -9.05
CA GLU A 162 -7.16 9.87 -9.81
C GLU A 162 -6.96 10.19 -11.28
N GLU A 163 -6.14 11.20 -11.56
CA GLU A 163 -5.79 11.61 -12.92
C GLU A 163 -4.95 10.54 -13.61
N TYR A 164 -3.88 10.03 -12.97
CA TYR A 164 -3.12 8.89 -13.49
C TYR A 164 -4.03 7.68 -13.80
N ASN A 165 -4.89 7.30 -12.85
CA ASN A 165 -5.81 6.18 -13.03
C ASN A 165 -6.78 6.41 -14.20
N LYS A 166 -7.23 7.66 -14.39
CA LYS A 166 -8.09 8.06 -15.50
C LYS A 166 -7.33 8.00 -16.84
N MET A 167 -6.10 8.50 -16.88
CA MET A 167 -5.23 8.45 -18.06
C MET A 167 -4.92 7.00 -18.46
N LEU A 168 -4.51 6.15 -17.51
CA LEU A 168 -4.27 4.73 -17.75
C LEU A 168 -5.53 4.01 -18.25
N SER A 169 -6.70 4.33 -17.67
CA SER A 169 -7.98 3.77 -18.13
C SER A 169 -8.35 4.22 -19.54
N ALA A 170 -8.12 5.50 -19.86
CA ALA A 170 -8.38 6.06 -21.18
C ALA A 170 -7.43 5.47 -22.23
N PHE A 171 -6.15 5.32 -21.89
CA PHE A 171 -5.14 4.69 -22.75
C PHE A 171 -5.55 3.27 -23.12
N HIS A 172 -5.87 2.42 -22.13
CA HIS A 172 -6.37 1.06 -22.39
C HIS A 172 -7.68 1.01 -23.16
N LYS A 173 -8.56 2.02 -23.01
CA LYS A 173 -9.82 2.06 -23.75
C LYS A 173 -9.61 2.47 -25.22
N ASN A 174 -8.71 3.42 -25.45
CA ASN A 174 -8.48 4.01 -26.77
C ASN A 174 -7.53 3.16 -27.63
N TYR A 175 -6.59 2.44 -27.01
CA TYR A 175 -5.51 1.71 -27.69
C TYR A 175 -5.43 0.27 -27.21
N ASN A 176 -6.46 -0.53 -27.50
CA ASN A 176 -6.45 -1.97 -27.22
C ASN A 176 -6.67 -2.77 -28.51
N PRO A 177 -5.68 -3.57 -28.97
CA PRO A 177 -4.35 -3.75 -28.38
C PRO A 177 -3.41 -2.54 -28.61
N THR A 178 -2.48 -2.29 -27.70
CA THR A 178 -1.42 -1.27 -27.85
C THR A 178 -0.10 -1.92 -28.26
N ARG A 179 0.72 -1.20 -29.04
CA ARG A 179 2.10 -1.63 -29.35
C ARG A 179 3.06 -1.52 -28.15
N TYR A 180 2.61 -0.92 -27.05
CA TYR A 180 3.35 -0.71 -25.81
C TYR A 180 2.93 -1.68 -24.69
N GLU A 181 2.22 -2.77 -25.02
CA GLU A 181 1.56 -3.66 -24.05
C GLU A 181 2.50 -4.14 -22.95
N SER A 182 3.70 -4.61 -23.30
CA SER A 182 4.67 -5.09 -22.32
C SER A 182 5.11 -4.00 -21.33
N PHE A 183 5.36 -2.79 -21.82
CA PHE A 183 5.70 -1.65 -20.97
C PHE A 183 4.53 -1.24 -20.07
N VAL A 184 3.33 -1.11 -20.64
CA VAL A 184 2.12 -0.71 -19.89
C VAL A 184 1.79 -1.73 -18.79
N LYS A 185 1.91 -3.02 -19.08
CA LYS A 185 1.54 -4.09 -18.15
C LYS A 185 2.57 -4.33 -17.05
N ASN A 186 3.86 -4.22 -17.37
CA ASN A 186 4.94 -4.71 -16.52
C ASN A 186 5.84 -3.60 -15.97
N TYR A 187 5.86 -2.41 -16.58
CA TYR A 187 6.64 -1.26 -16.09
C TYR A 187 5.75 -0.22 -15.40
N LEU A 188 4.65 0.18 -16.03
CA LEU A 188 3.76 1.19 -15.43
C LEU A 188 3.04 0.63 -14.19
N PRO A 189 2.90 1.43 -13.12
CA PRO A 189 2.08 1.04 -11.98
C PRO A 189 0.65 0.69 -12.40
N ARG A 190 0.11 -0.40 -11.86
CA ARG A 190 -1.32 -0.68 -11.98
C ARG A 190 -2.13 0.44 -11.33
N LYS A 191 -3.44 0.49 -11.64
CA LYS A 191 -4.35 1.45 -11.00
C LYS A 191 -4.18 1.42 -9.49
N PHE A 192 -3.79 2.56 -8.92
CA PHE A 192 -3.66 2.69 -7.49
C PHE A 192 -5.05 2.66 -6.88
N THR A 193 -5.28 1.75 -5.93
CA THR A 193 -6.51 1.74 -5.14
C THR A 193 -6.23 2.41 -3.82
N ARG A 194 -7.10 3.34 -3.41
CA ARG A 194 -6.99 4.02 -2.12
C ARG A 194 -7.21 2.99 -1.01
N VAL A 195 -6.20 2.83 -0.16
CA VAL A 195 -6.27 2.00 1.06
C VAL A 195 -6.11 2.91 2.25
N PHE A 196 -7.10 2.91 3.15
CA PHE A 196 -7.00 3.55 4.45
C PHE A 196 -7.18 2.51 5.55
N PHE A 197 -6.48 2.75 6.63
CA PHE A 197 -6.53 1.98 7.85
C PHE A 197 -6.78 2.95 9.00
N ASP A 198 -7.82 2.74 9.79
CA ASP A 198 -8.17 3.64 10.88
C ASP A 198 -8.37 2.85 12.17
N ILE A 199 -7.95 3.42 13.30
CA ILE A 199 -8.26 2.91 14.62
C ILE A 199 -9.13 3.94 15.31
N SER A 200 -10.31 3.53 15.76
CA SER A 200 -11.22 4.40 16.51
C SER A 200 -11.44 3.86 17.92
N PHE A 201 -11.46 4.73 18.92
CA PHE A 201 -11.81 4.38 20.28
C PHE A 201 -12.58 5.50 20.96
N GLY A 202 -13.44 5.16 21.92
CA GLY A 202 -14.20 6.15 22.65
C GLY A 202 -15.34 5.55 23.46
N THR A 203 -16.41 6.32 23.62
CA THR A 203 -17.55 5.94 24.44
C THR A 203 -18.71 5.43 23.60
N ASN A 204 -19.53 4.57 24.19
CA ASN A 204 -20.84 4.20 23.65
C ASN A 204 -21.94 4.41 24.68
N ILE A 205 -23.16 4.50 24.16
CA ILE A 205 -24.39 4.42 24.93
C ILE A 205 -25.29 3.42 24.21
N THR A 206 -25.79 2.42 24.95
CA THR A 206 -26.76 1.45 24.46
C THR A 206 -28.13 1.71 25.05
N PHE A 207 -29.17 1.44 24.26
CA PHE A 207 -30.55 1.72 24.60
C PHE A 207 -31.35 0.42 24.48
N PRO A 208 -31.43 -0.41 25.52
CA PRO A 208 -32.21 -1.63 25.48
C PRO A 208 -33.68 -1.36 25.14
N THR A 209 -34.30 -2.32 24.44
CA THR A 209 -35.72 -2.29 24.10
C THR A 209 -36.42 -3.57 24.57
N GLY A 210 -37.74 -3.66 24.40
CA GLY A 210 -38.53 -4.82 24.83
C GLY A 210 -38.42 -5.10 26.33
N LYS A 211 -38.47 -6.37 26.71
CA LYS A 211 -38.36 -6.81 28.10
C LYS A 211 -37.00 -6.50 28.72
N ILE A 212 -35.93 -6.45 27.93
CA ILE A 212 -34.60 -6.05 28.44
C ILE A 212 -34.69 -4.61 28.98
N LYS A 213 -35.40 -3.70 28.31
CA LYS A 213 -35.63 -2.34 28.82
C LYS A 213 -36.45 -2.32 30.11
N GLU A 214 -37.36 -3.27 30.30
CA GLU A 214 -38.22 -3.31 31.50
C GLU A 214 -37.42 -3.74 32.73
N GLU A 215 -36.43 -4.60 32.55
CA GLU A 215 -35.60 -5.16 33.63
C GLU A 215 -34.29 -4.41 33.85
N PHE A 216 -33.76 -3.73 32.83
CA PHE A 216 -32.45 -3.07 32.87
C PHE A 216 -32.50 -1.58 32.49
N THR A 217 -31.63 -0.79 33.12
CA THR A 217 -31.38 0.62 32.78
C THR A 217 -29.96 0.77 32.25
N PRO A 218 -29.72 1.54 31.18
CA PRO A 218 -28.37 1.92 30.77
C PRO A 218 -27.60 2.64 31.88
N ASN A 219 -26.34 2.28 32.08
CA ASN A 219 -25.40 2.96 32.95
C ASN A 219 -24.19 3.48 32.14
N PRO A 220 -24.36 4.55 31.35
CA PRO A 220 -23.28 5.11 30.55
C PRO A 220 -22.18 5.75 31.44
N PRO A 221 -20.94 5.85 30.95
CA PRO A 221 -20.48 5.56 29.59
C PRO A 221 -20.07 4.09 29.39
N GLY A 222 -20.42 3.52 28.23
CA GLY A 222 -19.76 2.32 27.72
C GLY A 222 -18.47 2.65 26.96
N PHE A 223 -17.74 1.62 26.52
CA PHE A 223 -16.52 1.71 25.73
C PHE A 223 -16.68 1.11 24.32
N SER A 224 -16.17 1.78 23.29
CA SER A 224 -16.16 1.29 21.91
C SER A 224 -14.76 1.38 21.32
N VAL A 225 -14.38 0.35 20.57
CA VAL A 225 -13.16 0.32 19.75
C VAL A 225 -13.46 -0.27 18.38
N SER A 226 -12.80 0.24 17.34
CA SER A 226 -12.84 -0.34 16.01
C SER A 226 -11.53 -0.23 15.27
N ILE A 227 -11.30 -1.20 14.38
CA ILE A 227 -10.22 -1.21 13.40
C ILE A 227 -10.87 -1.26 12.03
N ASP A 228 -10.66 -0.21 11.26
CA ASP A 228 -11.33 0.02 10.00
C ASP A 228 -10.38 -0.13 8.82
N PHE A 229 -10.93 -0.66 7.74
CA PHE A 229 -10.27 -0.84 6.47
C PHE A 229 -11.16 -0.22 5.39
N THR A 230 -10.61 0.73 4.65
CA THR A 230 -11.29 1.32 3.49
C THR A 230 -10.51 1.00 2.22
N LEU A 231 -11.19 0.41 1.23
CA LEU A 231 -10.68 0.15 -0.10
C LEU A 231 -11.52 0.89 -1.14
N GLY A 232 -11.01 2.01 -1.65
CA GLY A 232 -11.78 2.91 -2.50
C GLY A 232 -13.00 3.48 -1.76
N LYS A 233 -14.21 3.03 -2.12
CA LYS A 233 -15.46 3.36 -1.41
C LYS A 233 -15.92 2.30 -0.43
N PHE A 234 -15.39 1.08 -0.53
CA PHE A 234 -15.78 -0.02 0.33
C PHE A 234 -15.20 0.20 1.72
N TYR A 235 -16.03 0.01 2.74
CA TYR A 235 -15.67 0.09 4.15
C TYR A 235 -15.90 -1.26 4.82
N SER A 236 -14.95 -1.67 5.65
CA SER A 236 -15.09 -2.81 6.54
C SER A 236 -14.48 -2.46 7.88
N SER A 237 -15.01 -3.01 8.97
CA SER A 237 -14.51 -2.74 10.31
C SER A 237 -14.69 -3.92 11.23
N LEU A 238 -13.66 -4.23 12.00
CA LEU A 238 -13.75 -5.07 13.18
C LEU A 238 -14.02 -4.16 14.36
N TYR A 239 -15.06 -4.46 15.13
CA TYR A 239 -15.47 -3.58 16.21
C TYR A 239 -15.85 -4.35 17.47
N ALA A 240 -15.67 -3.69 18.61
CA ALA A 240 -16.10 -4.18 19.91
C ALA A 240 -16.73 -3.02 20.69
N MET A 241 -17.86 -3.30 21.31
CA MET A 241 -18.59 -2.37 22.17
C MET A 241 -18.92 -3.07 23.48
N ILE A 242 -18.67 -2.39 24.60
CA ILE A 242 -19.00 -2.86 25.94
C ILE A 242 -19.82 -1.76 26.62
N SER A 243 -20.96 -2.10 27.21
CA SER A 243 -21.80 -1.16 27.96
C SER A 243 -22.21 -1.75 29.28
N ASP A 244 -22.25 -0.93 30.32
CA ASP A 244 -22.80 -1.33 31.60
C ASP A 244 -24.30 -1.03 31.65
N LEU A 245 -25.05 -2.00 32.19
CA LEU A 245 -26.46 -1.93 32.49
C LEU A 245 -26.67 -2.24 33.97
N GLU A 246 -27.74 -1.72 34.54
CA GLU A 246 -28.12 -1.96 35.93
C GLU A 246 -29.53 -2.56 36.01
N SER A 247 -29.73 -3.49 36.94
CA SER A 247 -31.06 -4.04 37.23
C SER A 247 -32.00 -2.96 37.79
N LYS A 248 -33.23 -2.88 37.27
CA LYS A 248 -34.25 -1.93 37.74
C LYS A 248 -34.90 -2.34 39.05
N ASN A 249 -35.07 -3.64 39.22
CA ASN A 249 -35.75 -4.26 40.35
C ASN A 249 -34.92 -5.45 40.83
N SER A 250 -35.09 -5.83 42.09
CA SER A 250 -34.53 -7.07 42.60
C SER A 250 -35.25 -8.28 41.97
N PHE A 251 -34.50 -9.31 41.58
CA PHE A 251 -35.03 -10.54 41.02
C PHE A 251 -34.14 -11.74 41.35
N ASN A 252 -34.69 -12.94 41.22
CA ASN A 252 -33.96 -14.17 41.44
C ASN A 252 -33.78 -14.89 40.11
N ALA A 253 -32.62 -15.48 39.90
CA ALA A 253 -32.33 -16.29 38.72
C ALA A 253 -31.77 -17.65 39.13
N ILE A 254 -32.10 -18.69 38.37
CA ILE A 254 -31.54 -20.03 38.58
C ILE A 254 -30.39 -20.24 37.59
N VAL A 255 -29.19 -20.53 38.09
CA VAL A 255 -27.98 -20.86 37.33
C VAL A 255 -27.39 -22.14 37.90
N ASN A 256 -27.20 -23.17 37.07
CA ASN A 256 -26.63 -24.46 37.50
C ASN A 256 -27.31 -25.12 38.73
N SER A 257 -28.61 -24.89 38.90
CA SER A 257 -29.45 -25.31 40.05
C SER A 257 -29.30 -24.47 41.32
N ASP A 258 -28.43 -23.46 41.31
CA ASP A 258 -28.32 -22.46 42.38
C ASP A 258 -29.23 -21.26 42.09
N THR A 259 -29.80 -20.69 43.15
CA THR A 259 -30.59 -19.46 43.07
C THR A 259 -29.68 -18.26 43.35
N LEU A 260 -29.43 -17.46 42.33
CA LEU A 260 -28.75 -16.18 42.42
C LEU A 260 -29.77 -15.08 42.74
N PHE A 261 -29.41 -14.18 43.63
CA PHE A 261 -30.24 -13.07 44.07
C PHE A 261 -29.64 -11.76 43.58
N PHE A 262 -30.30 -11.12 42.61
CA PHE A 262 -29.93 -9.81 42.13
C PHE A 262 -30.74 -8.75 42.86
N LYS A 263 -30.06 -7.76 43.44
CA LYS A 263 -30.66 -6.55 44.00
C LYS A 263 -30.85 -5.53 42.90
N LYS A 264 -31.71 -4.55 43.16
CA LYS A 264 -31.80 -3.34 42.34
C LYS A 264 -30.43 -2.64 42.26
N ASN A 265 -30.09 -2.14 41.08
CA ASN A 265 -28.83 -1.50 40.71
C ASN A 265 -27.62 -2.45 40.68
N ASP A 266 -27.85 -3.76 40.63
CA ASP A 266 -26.77 -4.72 40.39
C ASP A 266 -26.29 -4.63 38.94
N GLY A 267 -24.98 -4.76 38.75
CA GLY A 267 -24.30 -4.55 37.47
C GLY A 267 -24.42 -5.72 36.50
N PHE A 268 -24.60 -5.38 35.23
CA PHE A 268 -24.60 -6.27 34.08
C PHE A 268 -23.78 -5.64 32.96
N GLN A 269 -23.04 -6.45 32.22
CA GLN A 269 -22.26 -6.01 31.09
C GLN A 269 -22.88 -6.53 29.80
N PHE A 270 -23.16 -5.62 28.88
CA PHE A 270 -23.48 -5.92 27.50
C PHE A 270 -22.21 -5.83 26.64
N SER A 271 -21.89 -6.89 25.89
CA SER A 271 -20.81 -6.90 24.91
C SER A 271 -21.34 -7.17 23.51
N ASN A 272 -20.85 -6.42 22.53
CA ASN A 272 -21.18 -6.56 21.12
C ASN A 272 -19.89 -6.49 20.31
N VAL A 273 -19.46 -7.64 19.81
CA VAL A 273 -18.20 -7.79 19.07
C VAL A 273 -18.51 -8.36 17.70
N GLY A 274 -18.01 -7.74 16.64
CA GLY A 274 -18.39 -8.15 15.30
C GLY A 274 -17.69 -7.44 14.16
N LEU A 275 -18.32 -7.55 13.00
CA LEU A 275 -17.88 -6.97 11.74
C LEU A 275 -18.95 -6.03 11.20
N LYS A 276 -18.52 -4.84 10.74
CA LYS A 276 -19.33 -3.90 9.96
C LYS A 276 -18.82 -3.88 8.52
N THR A 277 -19.73 -3.74 7.55
CA THR A 277 -19.37 -3.48 6.16
C THR A 277 -20.32 -2.47 5.54
N GLY A 278 -19.80 -1.59 4.68
CA GLY A 278 -20.55 -0.46 4.15
C GLY A 278 -19.85 0.25 2.99
N TYR A 279 -20.37 1.43 2.64
CA TYR A 279 -19.84 2.23 1.53
C TYR A 279 -19.79 3.72 1.86
N HIS A 280 -18.68 4.38 1.54
CA HIS A 280 -18.54 5.82 1.65
C HIS A 280 -19.42 6.55 0.63
N LEU A 281 -20.34 7.39 1.14
CA LEU A 281 -21.24 8.21 0.31
C LEU A 281 -20.62 9.53 -0.11
N THR A 282 -19.75 10.11 0.72
CA THR A 282 -19.12 11.41 0.44
C THR A 282 -17.79 11.24 -0.30
N LYS A 283 -17.51 12.19 -1.20
CA LYS A 283 -16.20 12.36 -1.82
C LYS A 283 -15.29 13.33 -1.05
N ASN A 284 -15.86 14.06 -0.08
CA ASN A 284 -15.16 15.10 0.67
C ASN A 284 -14.24 14.50 1.73
N THR A 285 -13.05 15.07 1.90
CA THR A 285 -12.09 14.61 2.91
C THR A 285 -12.36 15.06 4.32
N LYS A 286 -13.12 16.14 4.50
CA LYS A 286 -13.39 16.69 5.83
C LYS A 286 -14.50 15.93 6.54
N ILE A 287 -15.49 15.45 5.78
CA ILE A 287 -16.68 14.78 6.30
C ILE A 287 -16.90 13.48 5.55
N GLN A 288 -16.89 12.38 6.29
CA GLN A 288 -17.23 11.05 5.78
C GLN A 288 -18.59 10.63 6.29
N LEU A 289 -19.41 10.04 5.42
CA LEU A 289 -20.68 9.44 5.78
C LEU A 289 -20.71 8.02 5.21
N VAL A 290 -20.93 7.05 6.10
CA VAL A 290 -20.90 5.63 5.75
C VAL A 290 -22.10 4.93 6.37
N PRO A 291 -23.13 4.57 5.59
CA PRO A 291 -24.07 3.53 5.98
C PRO A 291 -23.38 2.17 5.97
N TYR A 292 -23.74 1.33 6.94
CA TYR A 292 -23.20 -0.02 7.08
C TYR A 292 -24.26 -1.01 7.56
N VAL A 293 -23.97 -2.28 7.34
CA VAL A 293 -24.60 -3.42 7.99
C VAL A 293 -23.59 -4.12 8.88
N SER A 294 -24.06 -4.82 9.91
CA SER A 294 -23.20 -5.52 10.86
C SER A 294 -23.69 -6.93 11.16
N ILE A 295 -22.73 -7.78 11.52
CA ILE A 295 -22.95 -9.08 12.14
C ILE A 295 -22.11 -9.14 13.41
N SER A 296 -22.65 -9.69 14.49
CA SER A 296 -21.97 -9.66 15.78
C SER A 296 -22.35 -10.80 16.70
N SER A 297 -21.45 -11.10 17.64
CA SER A 297 -21.76 -11.83 18.85
C SER A 297 -22.22 -10.84 19.92
N ASN A 298 -23.28 -11.18 20.62
CA ASN A 298 -23.89 -10.37 21.68
C ASN A 298 -23.92 -11.17 22.97
N THR A 299 -23.43 -10.57 24.05
CA THR A 299 -23.60 -11.09 25.40
C THR A 299 -24.21 -10.03 26.32
N LEU A 300 -25.04 -10.47 27.25
CA LEU A 300 -25.47 -9.67 28.40
C LEU A 300 -25.39 -10.57 29.62
N GLU A 301 -24.49 -10.27 30.54
CA GLU A 301 -24.20 -11.11 31.70
C GLU A 301 -23.93 -10.29 32.96
N SER A 302 -24.07 -10.90 34.12
CA SER A 302 -23.84 -10.22 35.40
C SER A 302 -22.35 -10.01 35.65
N THR A 303 -22.00 -8.86 36.26
CA THR A 303 -20.62 -8.53 36.67
C THR A 303 -20.29 -8.91 38.13
N LEU A 304 -21.23 -9.54 38.85
CA LEU A 304 -21.11 -9.75 40.30
C LEU A 304 -20.31 -10.99 40.72
N TYR A 305 -20.14 -11.96 39.83
CA TYR A 305 -19.59 -13.26 40.19
C TYR A 305 -18.34 -13.57 39.37
N ASP A 306 -17.20 -13.09 39.89
CA ASP A 306 -15.87 -13.48 39.42
C ASP A 306 -15.55 -14.86 40.03
N SER A 307 -16.12 -15.91 39.43
CA SER A 307 -15.83 -17.28 39.85
C SER A 307 -14.69 -17.80 38.97
N ASN A 308 -13.64 -18.35 39.58
CA ASN A 308 -12.52 -19.04 38.91
C ASN A 308 -12.94 -20.28 38.08
N LYS A 309 -14.25 -20.50 37.87
CA LYS A 309 -14.84 -21.54 37.05
C LYS A 309 -15.65 -20.88 35.94
N ASP A 310 -15.22 -21.09 34.70
CA ASP A 310 -16.02 -20.76 33.52
C ASP A 310 -17.39 -21.46 33.60
N GLY A 311 -18.49 -20.68 33.62
CA GLY A 311 -19.86 -21.21 33.52
C GLY A 311 -20.85 -20.83 34.62
N ASP A 312 -20.43 -20.07 35.64
CA ASP A 312 -21.30 -19.68 36.76
C ASP A 312 -21.93 -18.26 36.61
N GLU A 313 -21.58 -17.52 35.56
CA GLU A 313 -22.17 -16.21 35.28
C GLU A 313 -23.61 -16.30 34.75
N HIS A 314 -24.51 -15.47 35.29
CA HIS A 314 -25.87 -15.38 34.79
C HIS A 314 -25.93 -14.66 33.43
N LYS A 315 -26.01 -15.44 32.35
CA LYS A 315 -26.18 -14.91 30.98
C LYS A 315 -27.66 -14.75 30.62
N ILE A 316 -28.03 -13.53 30.22
CA ILE A 316 -29.36 -13.12 29.75
C ILE A 316 -29.40 -13.17 28.22
N ILE A 317 -28.35 -12.66 27.57
CA ILE A 317 -28.14 -12.75 26.13
C ILE A 317 -26.82 -13.50 25.90
N SER A 318 -26.87 -14.47 24.99
CA SER A 318 -25.69 -15.06 24.35
C SER A 318 -26.14 -15.51 22.98
N SER A 319 -26.02 -14.62 21.99
CA SER A 319 -26.60 -14.84 20.67
C SER A 319 -25.84 -14.10 19.60
N PHE A 320 -25.90 -14.66 18.40
CA PHE A 320 -25.65 -13.92 17.18
C PHE A 320 -26.65 -12.75 17.06
N GLY A 321 -26.20 -11.67 16.46
CA GLY A 321 -27.03 -10.54 16.08
C GLY A 321 -26.60 -9.97 14.73
N TYR A 322 -27.51 -9.24 14.12
CA TYR A 322 -27.23 -8.48 12.91
C TYR A 322 -27.77 -7.07 13.09
N GLY A 323 -27.17 -6.12 12.38
CA GLY A 323 -27.53 -4.73 12.56
C GLY A 323 -27.35 -3.90 11.32
N PHE A 324 -27.81 -2.67 11.42
CA PHE A 324 -27.62 -1.63 10.43
C PHE A 324 -27.39 -0.31 11.16
N GLY A 325 -26.65 0.58 10.51
CA GLY A 325 -26.33 1.87 11.09
C GLY A 325 -25.62 2.77 10.10
N SER A 326 -25.18 3.90 10.61
CA SER A 326 -24.35 4.82 9.86
C SER A 326 -23.45 5.61 10.79
N PHE A 327 -22.26 5.94 10.33
CA PHE A 327 -21.41 6.90 11.01
C PHE A 327 -21.13 8.13 10.16
N ALA A 328 -20.93 9.25 10.86
CA ALA A 328 -20.37 10.47 10.32
C ALA A 328 -19.02 10.73 10.99
N GLU A 329 -17.97 10.96 10.21
CA GLU A 329 -16.64 11.30 10.71
C GLU A 329 -16.21 12.68 10.21
N PHE A 330 -15.74 13.50 11.15
CA PHE A 330 -15.18 14.81 10.92
C PHE A 330 -13.68 14.76 11.13
N ARG A 331 -12.90 14.94 10.07
CA ARG A 331 -11.43 14.98 10.17
C ARG A 331 -10.98 16.36 10.62
N ILE A 332 -10.28 16.41 11.74
CA ILE A 332 -9.94 17.66 12.43
C ILE A 332 -8.50 18.07 12.16
N LEU A 333 -7.57 17.10 12.20
CA LEU A 333 -6.15 17.35 12.01
C LEU A 333 -5.61 16.38 10.96
N LYS A 334 -4.71 16.87 10.11
CA LYS A 334 -3.94 16.08 9.16
C LYS A 334 -2.46 16.34 9.41
N PHE A 335 -1.64 15.31 9.33
CA PHE A 335 -0.20 15.43 9.48
C PHE A 335 0.50 14.48 8.50
N LYS A 336 1.58 14.97 7.91
CA LYS A 336 2.43 14.18 7.02
C LYS A 336 3.39 13.37 7.86
N ASN A 337 3.36 12.05 7.72
CA ASN A 337 4.34 11.20 8.36
C ASN A 337 5.58 11.10 7.46
N THR A 338 6.70 11.68 7.91
CA THR A 338 8.00 11.47 7.27
C THR A 338 8.68 10.28 7.92
N GLY A 339 8.78 9.18 7.18
CA GLY A 339 9.63 8.05 7.56
C GLY A 339 11.07 8.27 7.13
N TYR A 340 11.99 7.50 7.71
CA TYR A 340 13.43 7.55 7.40
C TYR A 340 13.77 7.16 5.95
N TYR A 341 12.85 6.49 5.23
CA TYR A 341 13.08 5.97 3.87
C TYR A 341 12.07 6.45 2.81
N SER A 342 10.95 7.09 3.18
CA SER A 342 10.02 7.80 2.29
C SER A 342 8.89 8.44 3.12
N SER A 343 8.07 9.32 2.52
CA SER A 343 6.80 9.73 3.13
C SER A 343 5.92 8.49 3.36
N ILE A 344 5.59 8.18 4.61
CA ILE A 344 4.77 7.02 5.01
C ILE A 344 3.28 7.24 4.67
N GLY A 345 2.93 8.44 4.21
CA GLY A 345 1.57 8.86 3.88
C GLY A 345 1.06 9.93 4.85
N THR A 346 -0.14 10.43 4.59
CA THR A 346 -0.82 11.36 5.49
C THR A 346 -1.58 10.57 6.55
N SER A 347 -1.41 10.96 7.81
CA SER A 347 -2.27 10.52 8.91
C SER A 347 -3.24 11.63 9.30
N TYR A 348 -4.32 11.25 9.98
CA TYR A 348 -5.28 12.22 10.47
C TYR A 348 -5.86 11.82 11.82
N LEU A 349 -6.35 12.83 12.55
CA LEU A 349 -7.24 12.66 13.69
C LEU A 349 -8.64 13.15 13.32
N GLY A 350 -9.65 12.36 13.67
CA GLY A 350 -11.05 12.68 13.40
C GLY A 350 -11.96 12.37 14.58
N LEU A 351 -13.07 13.08 14.67
CA LEU A 351 -14.17 12.74 15.58
C LEU A 351 -15.27 12.04 14.79
N ARG A 352 -15.73 10.90 15.30
CA ARG A 352 -16.76 10.09 14.67
C ARG A 352 -17.94 9.92 15.61
N VAL A 353 -19.13 10.10 15.04
CA VAL A 353 -20.41 9.74 15.66
C VAL A 353 -21.00 8.59 14.87
N ASP A 354 -21.26 7.48 15.54
CA ASP A 354 -21.78 6.26 14.93
C ASP A 354 -23.10 5.87 15.61
N GLY A 355 -24.18 5.79 14.85
CA GLY A 355 -25.48 5.36 15.34
C GLY A 355 -25.95 4.09 14.63
N GLY A 356 -26.48 3.13 15.39
CA GLY A 356 -26.94 1.87 14.81
C GLY A 356 -27.98 1.15 15.67
N TYR A 357 -28.45 0.03 15.11
CA TYR A 357 -29.45 -0.83 15.72
C TYR A 357 -29.04 -2.29 15.57
N THR A 358 -28.86 -2.99 16.70
CA THR A 358 -28.54 -4.41 16.73
C THR A 358 -29.80 -5.23 17.03
N VAL A 359 -30.18 -6.09 16.08
CA VAL A 359 -31.19 -7.12 16.26
C VAL A 359 -30.55 -8.36 16.87
N ILE A 360 -31.06 -8.79 18.02
CA ILE A 360 -30.61 -10.01 18.67
C ILE A 360 -31.40 -11.18 18.08
N ALA A 361 -30.71 -12.16 17.50
CA ALA A 361 -31.37 -13.25 16.79
C ALA A 361 -32.15 -14.18 17.71
N ASN A 362 -31.59 -14.52 18.87
CA ASN A 362 -32.20 -15.42 19.85
C ASN A 362 -32.10 -14.85 21.26
N HIS A 363 -33.20 -14.95 22.01
CA HIS A 363 -33.29 -14.55 23.40
C HIS A 363 -33.49 -15.76 24.30
N LYS A 364 -32.96 -15.70 25.52
CA LYS A 364 -33.31 -16.65 26.57
C LYS A 364 -34.80 -16.53 26.89
N LYS A 365 -35.45 -17.64 27.23
CA LYS A 365 -36.88 -17.68 27.58
C LYS A 365 -37.19 -16.64 28.66
N GLY A 366 -38.19 -15.79 28.41
CA GLY A 366 -38.57 -14.70 29.31
C GLY A 366 -38.03 -13.33 28.88
N TYR A 367 -36.96 -13.29 28.09
CA TYR A 367 -36.35 -12.06 27.58
C TYR A 367 -36.72 -11.78 26.12
N SER A 368 -36.74 -10.51 25.75
CA SER A 368 -36.91 -10.06 24.36
C SER A 368 -36.44 -8.61 24.23
N GLY A 369 -36.02 -8.22 23.04
CA GLY A 369 -35.61 -6.85 22.74
C GLY A 369 -34.30 -6.77 21.97
N ASN A 370 -34.03 -5.58 21.45
CA ASN A 370 -32.89 -5.25 20.61
C ASN A 370 -32.13 -4.06 21.22
N ILE A 371 -30.94 -3.78 20.69
CA ILE A 371 -30.02 -2.78 21.24
C ILE A 371 -29.68 -1.71 20.19
N PRO A 372 -30.46 -0.62 20.11
CA PRO A 372 -29.97 0.63 19.54
C PRO A 372 -28.76 1.17 20.31
N TYR A 373 -27.87 1.86 19.60
CA TYR A 373 -26.67 2.43 20.19
C TYR A 373 -26.23 3.72 19.49
N VAL A 374 -25.45 4.51 20.23
CA VAL A 374 -24.68 5.65 19.70
C VAL A 374 -23.26 5.59 20.27
N ASN A 375 -22.26 5.74 19.41
CA ASN A 375 -20.84 5.82 19.77
C ASN A 375 -20.28 7.19 19.44
N PHE A 376 -19.39 7.67 20.30
CA PHE A 376 -18.58 8.86 20.09
C PHE A 376 -17.11 8.46 20.21
N THR A 377 -16.39 8.50 19.09
CA THR A 377 -15.01 7.97 19.02
C THR A 377 -14.04 8.96 18.43
N LEU A 378 -12.83 9.01 18.99
CA LEU A 378 -11.67 9.60 18.34
C LEU A 378 -11.10 8.55 17.37
N THR A 379 -10.82 8.98 16.15
CA THR A 379 -10.28 8.14 15.08
C THR A 379 -8.89 8.61 14.73
N TRP A 380 -7.95 7.68 14.66
CA TRP A 380 -6.63 7.90 14.11
C TRP A 380 -6.48 7.08 12.83
N GLY A 381 -6.41 7.79 11.71
CA GLY A 381 -6.30 7.20 10.38
C GLY A 381 -4.89 7.25 9.79
N PHE A 382 -4.59 6.24 8.98
CA PHE A 382 -3.34 6.03 8.26
C PHE A 382 -3.65 5.64 6.81
N GLY A 383 -3.06 6.34 5.85
CA GLY A 383 -3.20 5.96 4.44
C GLY A 383 -2.93 7.12 3.49
N ALA A 384 -2.08 6.87 2.50
CA ALA A 384 -1.64 7.86 1.53
C ALA A 384 -2.75 8.19 0.52
N LEU A 385 -3.33 9.39 0.64
CA LEU A 385 -2.95 10.55 -0.19
C LEU A 385 -3.80 11.75 0.18
N ASP A 386 -3.14 12.90 0.20
CA ASP A 386 -3.80 14.20 0.21
C ASP A 386 -4.81 14.23 -0.95
N PHE A 387 -6.03 14.70 -0.66
CA PHE A 387 -6.99 15.09 -1.70
C PHE A 387 -6.88 16.58 -1.94
#